data_AF-A0A924CBN2-F1
#
_entry.id   AF-A0A924CBN2-F1
#
_cell.length_a   1.000
_cell.length_b   1.000
_cell.length_c   1.000
_cell.angle_alpha   90.00
_cell.angle_beta   90.00
_cell.angle_gamma   90.00
#
_symmetry.space_group_name_H-M   'P 1'
#
loop_
_entity.id
_entity.type
_entity.pdbx_description
1 polymer ?
#
loop_
_entity_poly.entity_id
_entity_poly.type
_entity_poly.pdbx_seq_one_letter_code
_entity_poly.pdbx_strand_id
1 'polypeptide(L)'
;RATCRRLKNKHNLGLIIIDYLQLMSGGGNNKNGNREQEISSISRDLKGLAKELQVPVIALSQLSREVEKRKEGAKIPQLSDLRESGAIEQDADMVMFLYRPEYYDITANEHGESNKGETYVKIAKHRNGSLDTIKLRALLHIQKFVEDNDGGDDFGGGIPGGNFRPVKSDDDGGAKLYIQKGSKMNDGAFDDEAPF
;
A
#
# COMPACT_ATOMS: atom_id res chain seq x y z
N ARG A 1 16.13 0.47 -8.04
CA ARG A 1 16.11 0.29 -9.52
C ARG A 1 17.06 -0.81 -10.01
N ALA A 2 18.39 -0.65 -9.89
CA ALA A 2 19.36 -1.64 -10.40
C ALA A 2 19.15 -3.07 -9.89
N THR A 3 18.79 -3.23 -8.61
CA THR A 3 18.48 -4.53 -8.01
C THR A 3 17.29 -5.23 -8.67
N CYS A 4 16.19 -4.51 -8.93
CA CYS A 4 14.99 -5.07 -9.57
C CYS A 4 15.27 -5.52 -11.01
N ARG A 5 16.02 -4.74 -11.81
CA ARG A 5 16.44 -5.13 -13.16
C ARG A 5 17.26 -6.43 -13.14
N ARG A 6 18.23 -6.50 -12.24
CA ARG A 6 19.05 -7.72 -12.05
C ARG A 6 18.19 -8.92 -11.66
N LEU A 7 17.21 -8.74 -10.77
CA LEU A 7 16.30 -9.81 -10.36
C LEU A 7 15.33 -10.23 -11.46
N LYS A 8 14.79 -9.30 -12.26
CA LYS A 8 13.93 -9.63 -13.42
C LYS A 8 14.68 -10.52 -14.41
N ASN A 9 15.93 -10.18 -14.72
CA ASN A 9 16.76 -10.96 -15.65
C ASN A 9 17.16 -12.34 -15.09
N LYS A 10 17.34 -12.48 -13.77
CA LYS A 10 17.78 -13.74 -13.16
C LYS A 10 16.65 -14.69 -12.76
N HIS A 11 15.50 -14.15 -12.34
CA HIS A 11 14.48 -14.93 -11.61
C HIS A 11 13.05 -14.63 -12.05
N ASN A 12 12.83 -13.96 -13.20
CA ASN A 12 11.51 -13.58 -13.70
C ASN A 12 10.61 -12.94 -12.63
N LEU A 13 11.05 -11.80 -12.08
CA LEU A 13 10.31 -11.01 -11.10
C LEU A 13 8.86 -10.75 -11.54
N GLY A 14 7.89 -11.10 -10.69
CA GLY A 14 6.45 -11.01 -10.98
C GLY A 14 5.67 -9.98 -10.15
N LEU A 15 6.20 -9.53 -9.01
CA LEU A 15 5.60 -8.52 -8.14
C LEU A 15 6.69 -7.79 -7.36
N ILE A 16 6.51 -6.49 -7.14
CA ILE A 16 7.34 -5.69 -6.23
C ILE A 16 6.44 -5.13 -5.12
N ILE A 17 6.84 -5.32 -3.86
CA ILE A 17 6.18 -4.72 -2.70
C ILE A 17 7.18 -3.81 -1.98
N ILE A 18 6.75 -2.60 -1.61
CA ILE A 18 7.55 -1.61 -0.90
C ILE A 18 6.83 -1.21 0.39
N ASP A 19 7.48 -1.43 1.52
CA ASP A 19 7.00 -1.07 2.86
C ASP A 19 8.04 -0.16 3.55
N TYR A 20 7.84 1.16 3.62
CA TYR A 20 6.83 2.00 2.98
C TYR A 20 7.54 3.17 2.25
N LEU A 21 6.83 3.88 1.36
CA LEU A 21 7.41 4.91 0.47
C LEU A 21 8.21 5.98 1.21
N GLN A 22 7.72 6.39 2.38
CA GLN A 22 8.36 7.44 3.15
C GLN A 22 9.70 7.02 3.80
N LEU A 23 10.14 5.76 3.73
CA LEU A 23 11.51 5.39 4.11
C LEU A 23 12.51 5.50 2.95
N MET A 24 12.02 5.70 1.73
CA MET A 24 12.90 5.89 0.58
C MET A 24 13.51 7.29 0.59
N SER A 25 14.83 7.34 0.39
CA SER A 25 15.56 8.57 0.14
C SER A 25 15.62 8.86 -1.37
N GLY A 26 15.23 10.05 -1.78
CA GLY A 26 15.53 10.58 -3.10
C GLY A 26 17.05 10.77 -3.22
N GLY A 27 17.63 10.33 -4.33
CA GLY A 27 19.08 10.22 -4.52
C GLY A 27 19.86 11.55 -4.59
N GLY A 28 19.42 12.61 -3.93
CA GLY A 28 20.09 13.90 -3.87
C GLY A 28 20.59 14.22 -2.48
N ASN A 29 21.85 14.66 -2.38
CA ASN A 29 22.57 15.10 -1.17
C ASN A 29 21.97 16.38 -0.50
N ASN A 30 20.68 16.64 -0.70
CA ASN A 30 20.04 17.89 -0.33
C ASN A 30 19.41 17.77 1.06
N LYS A 31 20.18 18.14 2.09
CA LYS A 31 19.71 18.29 3.48
C LYS A 31 18.54 19.28 3.65
N ASN A 32 18.19 20.04 2.60
CA ASN A 32 17.09 21.02 2.57
C ASN A 32 16.00 20.70 1.52
N GLY A 33 15.92 19.46 1.03
CA GLY A 33 14.90 19.09 0.03
C GLY A 33 13.47 19.18 0.57
N ASN A 34 12.56 19.78 -0.19
CA ASN A 34 11.13 19.71 0.09
C ASN A 34 10.68 18.23 -0.01
N ARG A 35 10.21 17.67 1.10
CA ARG A 35 9.78 16.28 1.19
C ARG A 35 8.73 15.90 0.15
N GLU A 36 7.86 16.83 -0.19
CA GLU A 36 6.85 16.64 -1.24
C GLU A 36 7.48 16.37 -2.61
N GLN A 37 8.57 17.08 -2.95
CA GLN A 37 9.29 16.88 -4.21
C GLN A 37 9.99 15.52 -4.24
N GLU A 38 10.54 15.10 -3.11
CA GLU A 38 11.19 13.81 -2.97
C GLU A 38 10.20 12.66 -3.19
N ILE A 39 9.05 12.71 -2.51
CA ILE A 39 7.99 11.70 -2.68
C ILE A 39 7.44 11.73 -4.11
N SER A 40 7.31 12.92 -4.70
CA SER A 40 6.90 13.06 -6.10
C SER A 40 7.90 12.41 -7.07
N SER A 41 9.19 12.57 -6.81
CA SER A 41 10.24 11.92 -7.60
C SER A 41 10.20 10.39 -7.45
N ILE A 42 10.09 9.90 -6.20
CA ILE A 42 9.98 8.46 -5.90
C ILE A 42 8.76 7.84 -6.60
N SER A 43 7.60 8.48 -6.53
CA SER A 43 6.36 8.03 -7.18
C SER A 43 6.54 7.86 -8.70
N ARG A 44 7.02 8.90 -9.38
CA ARG A 44 7.33 8.85 -10.82
C ARG A 44 8.33 7.77 -11.14
N ASP A 45 9.33 7.63 -10.27
CA ASP A 45 10.40 6.67 -10.48
C ASP A 45 9.92 5.22 -10.38
N LEU A 46 9.02 4.94 -9.46
CA LEU A 46 8.36 3.64 -9.31
C LEU A 46 7.41 3.35 -10.46
N LYS A 47 6.66 4.33 -10.94
CA LYS A 47 5.82 4.18 -12.13
C LYS A 47 6.65 3.87 -13.37
N GLY A 48 7.79 4.55 -13.54
CA GLY A 48 8.75 4.24 -14.59
C GLY A 48 9.29 2.81 -14.48
N LEU A 49 9.69 2.38 -13.28
CA LEU A 49 10.18 1.03 -13.01
C LEU A 49 9.12 -0.04 -13.34
N ALA A 50 7.86 0.17 -12.93
CA ALA A 50 6.76 -0.75 -13.19
C ALA A 50 6.52 -0.94 -14.69
N LYS A 51 6.51 0.16 -15.46
CA LYS A 51 6.34 0.13 -16.92
C LYS A 51 7.51 -0.53 -17.62
N GLU A 52 8.72 -0.20 -17.20
CA GLU A 52 9.94 -0.72 -17.80
C GLU A 52 10.10 -2.23 -17.58
N LEU A 53 9.86 -2.71 -16.37
CA LEU A 53 9.97 -4.13 -16.04
C LEU A 53 8.72 -4.94 -16.41
N GLN A 54 7.62 -4.26 -16.76
CA GLN A 54 6.28 -4.85 -16.91
C GLN A 54 5.87 -5.70 -15.70
N VAL A 55 6.10 -5.15 -14.50
CA VAL A 55 5.82 -5.82 -13.22
C VAL A 55 4.94 -4.92 -12.36
N PRO A 56 3.85 -5.44 -11.75
CA PRO A 56 3.06 -4.70 -10.77
C PRO A 56 3.91 -4.26 -9.58
N VAL A 57 3.73 -3.01 -9.15
CA VAL A 57 4.39 -2.45 -7.97
C VAL A 57 3.31 -2.04 -6.98
N ILE A 58 3.35 -2.62 -5.78
CA ILE A 58 2.54 -2.23 -4.64
C ILE A 58 3.44 -1.47 -3.68
N ALA A 59 3.04 -0.26 -3.31
CA ALA A 59 3.78 0.54 -2.35
C ALA A 59 2.85 1.01 -1.23
N LEU A 60 3.28 0.80 0.00
CA LEU A 60 2.58 1.30 1.17
C LEU A 60 2.92 2.78 1.36
N SER A 61 1.91 3.59 1.61
CA SER A 61 2.06 5.00 1.95
C SER A 61 1.39 5.27 3.27
N GLN A 62 2.11 5.98 4.15
CA GLN A 62 1.47 6.59 5.31
C GLN A 62 0.58 7.77 4.88
N LEU A 63 -0.46 8.02 5.68
CA LEU A 63 -1.37 9.15 5.51
C LEU A 63 -0.97 10.29 6.44
N SER A 64 -1.39 11.51 6.09
CA SER A 64 -1.27 12.65 6.99
C SER A 64 -2.08 12.43 8.28
N ARG A 65 -1.56 12.88 9.43
CA ARG A 65 -2.26 12.84 10.73
C ARG A 65 -3.51 13.72 10.76
N GLU A 66 -3.70 14.60 9.78
CA GLU A 66 -4.89 15.45 9.67
C GLU A 66 -6.19 14.62 9.51
N VAL A 67 -6.11 13.37 9.04
CA VAL A 67 -7.25 12.45 9.01
C VAL A 67 -7.87 12.24 10.39
N GLU A 68 -7.05 12.23 11.45
CA GLU A 68 -7.49 11.93 12.82
C GLU A 68 -8.18 13.13 13.48
N LYS A 69 -7.89 14.35 13.01
CA LYS A 69 -8.47 15.59 13.53
C LYS A 69 -9.87 15.88 13.02
N ARG A 70 -10.35 15.11 12.02
CA ARG A 70 -11.71 15.26 11.48
C ARG A 70 -12.75 14.77 12.48
N LYS A 71 -13.96 15.35 12.39
CA LYS A 71 -15.13 14.97 13.20
C LYS A 71 -15.42 13.46 13.04
N GLU A 72 -16.05 12.86 14.05
CA GLU A 72 -16.49 11.47 14.02
C GLU A 72 -17.33 11.18 12.76
N GLY A 73 -17.12 10.01 12.15
CA GLY A 73 -17.69 9.64 10.84
C GLY A 73 -16.94 10.20 9.62
N ALA A 74 -16.20 11.31 9.77
CA ALA A 74 -15.36 11.88 8.70
C ALA A 74 -13.89 11.44 8.77
N LYS A 75 -13.56 10.41 9.56
CA LYS A 75 -12.18 9.86 9.68
C LYS A 75 -11.83 8.85 8.58
N ILE A 76 -12.73 8.65 7.61
CA ILE A 76 -12.49 7.79 6.44
C ILE A 76 -11.40 8.45 5.57
N PRO A 77 -10.31 7.74 5.23
CA PRO A 77 -9.28 8.25 4.34
C PRO A 77 -9.81 8.61 2.95
N GLN A 78 -9.22 9.65 2.37
CA GLN A 78 -9.52 10.21 1.07
C GLN A 78 -8.23 10.67 0.37
N LEU A 79 -8.30 10.89 -0.94
CA LEU A 79 -7.11 11.23 -1.76
C LEU A 79 -6.38 12.48 -1.25
N SER A 80 -7.13 13.44 -0.72
CA SER A 80 -6.59 14.65 -0.10
C SER A 80 -5.72 14.36 1.13
N ASP A 81 -5.81 13.20 1.77
CA ASP A 81 -4.92 12.81 2.89
C ASP A 81 -3.52 12.41 2.44
N LEU A 82 -3.34 12.19 1.13
CA LEU A 82 -2.03 12.07 0.48
C LEU A 82 -1.42 13.46 0.19
N ARG A 83 -1.90 14.53 0.84
CA ARG A 83 -1.63 15.95 0.54
C ARG A 83 -0.16 16.31 0.32
N GLU A 84 0.75 15.66 1.04
CA GLU A 84 2.19 15.85 0.91
C GLU A 84 2.77 15.15 -0.34
N SER A 85 1.91 14.66 -1.22
CA SER A 85 2.24 13.71 -2.28
C SER A 85 1.21 13.73 -3.40
N GLY A 86 0.77 14.91 -3.86
CA GLY A 86 -0.17 15.02 -4.99
C GLY A 86 0.28 14.28 -6.26
N ALA A 87 1.58 14.07 -6.43
CA ALA A 87 2.14 13.23 -7.48
C ALA A 87 1.81 11.73 -7.32
N ILE A 88 1.71 11.19 -6.10
CA ILE A 88 1.29 9.79 -5.86
C ILE A 88 -0.11 9.61 -6.43
N GLU A 89 -1.03 10.53 -6.09
CA GLU A 89 -2.39 10.47 -6.62
C GLU A 89 -2.36 10.45 -8.14
N GLN A 90 -1.57 11.29 -8.80
CA GLN A 90 -1.51 11.35 -10.25
C GLN A 90 -0.88 10.09 -10.86
N ASP A 91 0.29 9.65 -10.39
CA ASP A 91 1.08 8.58 -11.01
C ASP A 91 0.50 7.19 -10.78
N ALA A 92 -0.15 6.95 -9.64
CA ALA A 92 -0.72 5.66 -9.29
C ALA A 92 -1.83 5.24 -10.27
N ASP A 93 -1.86 3.96 -10.62
CA ASP A 93 -2.97 3.38 -11.38
C ASP A 93 -4.18 3.10 -10.47
N MET A 94 -3.92 2.68 -9.25
CA MET A 94 -4.91 2.38 -8.23
C MET A 94 -4.46 2.94 -6.87
N VAL A 95 -5.40 3.48 -6.10
CA VAL A 95 -5.17 3.91 -4.71
C VAL A 95 -6.20 3.22 -3.83
N MET A 96 -5.72 2.49 -2.83
CA MET A 96 -6.54 1.78 -1.86
C MET A 96 -6.27 2.31 -0.46
N PHE A 97 -7.31 2.56 0.31
CA PHE A 97 -7.23 2.91 1.71
C PHE A 97 -7.76 1.78 2.59
N LEU A 98 -7.13 1.61 3.75
CA LEU A 98 -7.62 0.73 4.81
C LEU A 98 -8.29 1.58 5.87
N TYR A 99 -9.49 1.20 6.27
CA TYR A 99 -10.26 1.88 7.32
C TYR A 99 -10.84 0.85 8.29
N ARG A 100 -10.69 1.11 9.59
CA ARG A 100 -11.20 0.27 10.66
C ARG A 100 -12.02 1.13 11.64
N PRO A 101 -13.36 0.98 11.68
CA PRO A 101 -14.20 1.76 12.58
C PRO A 101 -13.83 1.57 14.06
N GLU A 102 -13.52 0.33 14.45
CA GLU A 102 -13.14 -0.05 15.82
C GLU A 102 -11.92 0.75 16.33
N TYR A 103 -11.00 1.15 15.45
CA TYR A 103 -9.84 1.97 15.85
C TYR A 103 -10.23 3.38 16.29
N TYR A 104 -11.41 3.85 15.90
CA TYR A 104 -11.92 5.18 16.22
C TYR A 104 -13.06 5.13 17.25
N ASP A 105 -13.13 4.06 18.05
CA ASP A 105 -14.18 3.81 19.06
C ASP A 105 -15.61 3.76 18.49
N ILE A 106 -15.76 3.55 17.19
CA ILE A 106 -17.05 3.33 16.54
C ILE A 106 -17.31 1.82 16.60
N THR A 107 -18.04 1.36 17.60
CA THR A 107 -18.29 -0.07 17.87
C THR A 107 -19.67 -0.57 17.43
N ALA A 108 -20.52 0.32 16.92
CA ALA A 108 -21.85 0.01 16.41
C ALA A 108 -22.07 0.64 15.02
N ASN A 109 -22.69 -0.09 14.10
CA ASN A 109 -23.14 0.45 12.82
C ASN A 109 -24.43 1.28 13.00
N GLU A 110 -24.93 1.90 11.92
CA GLU A 110 -26.17 2.71 11.95
C GLU A 110 -27.42 1.92 12.40
N HIS A 111 -27.35 0.59 12.36
CA HIS A 111 -28.40 -0.34 12.79
C HIS A 111 -28.21 -0.87 14.22
N GLY A 112 -27.17 -0.43 14.94
CA GLY A 112 -26.88 -0.84 16.31
C GLY A 112 -26.16 -2.19 16.44
N GLU A 113 -25.72 -2.79 15.34
CA GLU A 113 -24.99 -4.06 15.32
C GLU A 113 -23.49 -3.82 15.54
N SER A 114 -22.81 -4.80 16.14
CA SER A 114 -21.37 -4.68 16.41
C SER A 114 -20.56 -4.77 15.12
N ASN A 115 -19.79 -3.73 14.83
CA ASN A 115 -18.85 -3.66 13.70
C ASN A 115 -17.42 -4.12 14.10
N LYS A 116 -17.31 -4.92 15.16
CA LYS A 116 -16.02 -5.32 15.73
C LYS A 116 -15.24 -6.18 14.74
N GLY A 117 -13.97 -5.82 14.52
CA GLY A 117 -13.12 -6.51 13.55
C GLY A 117 -13.46 -6.19 12.09
N GLU A 118 -14.43 -5.33 11.79
CA GLU A 118 -14.67 -4.89 10.41
C GLU A 118 -13.48 -4.06 9.90
N THR A 119 -13.08 -4.32 8.66
CA THR A 119 -12.07 -3.55 7.94
C THR A 119 -12.53 -3.31 6.52
N TYR A 120 -12.48 -2.05 6.12
CA TYR A 120 -12.90 -1.61 4.80
C TYR A 120 -11.66 -1.31 3.96
N VAL A 121 -11.59 -1.94 2.78
CA VAL A 121 -10.61 -1.63 1.74
C VAL A 121 -11.30 -0.78 0.69
N LYS A 122 -11.05 0.52 0.71
CA LYS A 122 -11.67 1.49 -0.20
C LYS A 122 -10.75 1.75 -1.39
N ILE A 123 -11.19 1.37 -2.59
CA ILE A 123 -10.56 1.75 -3.86
C ILE A 123 -10.98 3.19 -4.17
N ALA A 124 -10.14 4.14 -3.78
CA ALA A 124 -10.39 5.57 -3.96
C ALA A 124 -9.98 6.11 -5.33
N LYS A 125 -9.11 5.37 -6.05
CA LYS A 125 -8.76 5.65 -7.44
C LYS A 125 -8.58 4.35 -8.18
N HIS A 126 -9.11 4.27 -9.40
CA HIS A 126 -8.86 3.19 -10.33
C HIS A 126 -8.81 3.75 -11.77
N ARG A 127 -7.65 3.73 -12.43
CA ARG A 127 -7.51 4.30 -13.81
C ARG A 127 -8.33 3.55 -14.86
N ASN A 128 -8.47 2.23 -14.70
CA ASN A 128 -9.10 1.34 -15.70
C ASN A 128 -10.34 0.59 -15.18
N GLY A 129 -11.13 1.17 -14.26
CA GLY A 129 -12.15 0.42 -13.54
C GLY A 129 -12.94 1.28 -12.57
N SER A 130 -13.88 0.66 -11.86
CA SER A 130 -14.75 1.34 -10.90
C SER A 130 -14.06 1.55 -9.55
N LEU A 131 -14.54 2.57 -8.83
CA LEU A 131 -14.29 2.69 -7.40
C LEU A 131 -15.19 1.68 -6.68
N ASP A 132 -14.70 1.15 -5.57
CA ASP A 132 -15.42 0.15 -4.79
C ASP A 132 -14.93 0.16 -3.34
N THR A 133 -15.75 -0.34 -2.42
CA THR A 133 -15.37 -0.51 -1.01
C THR A 133 -15.62 -1.96 -0.61
N ILE A 134 -14.53 -2.69 -0.40
CA ILE A 134 -14.57 -4.10 -0.06
C ILE A 134 -14.58 -4.23 1.46
N LYS A 135 -15.59 -4.92 2.00
CA LYS A 135 -15.69 -5.24 3.42
C LYS A 135 -14.95 -6.55 3.70
N LEU A 136 -14.05 -6.51 4.67
CA LEU A 136 -13.30 -7.65 5.18
C LEU A 136 -13.42 -7.70 6.71
N ARG A 137 -13.08 -8.85 7.29
CA ARG A 137 -12.93 -8.99 8.73
C ARG A 137 -11.46 -9.20 9.10
N ALA A 138 -10.93 -8.38 9.99
CA ALA A 138 -9.56 -8.45 10.48
C ALA A 138 -9.47 -9.21 11.80
N LEU A 139 -8.84 -10.37 11.77
CA LEU A 139 -8.48 -11.17 12.93
C LEU A 139 -7.13 -10.69 13.45
N LEU A 140 -7.12 -9.61 14.23
CA LEU A 140 -5.88 -8.94 14.67
C LEU A 140 -4.93 -9.83 15.47
N HIS A 141 -5.48 -10.77 16.26
CA HIS A 141 -4.69 -11.70 17.06
C HIS A 141 -3.76 -12.59 16.22
N ILE A 142 -4.06 -12.76 14.92
CA ILE A 142 -3.27 -13.54 13.96
C ILE A 142 -2.89 -12.72 12.71
N GLN A 143 -3.14 -11.40 12.73
CA GLN A 143 -2.91 -10.48 11.60
C GLN A 143 -3.45 -11.01 10.25
N LYS A 144 -4.67 -11.58 10.25
CA LYS A 144 -5.29 -12.18 9.07
C LYS A 144 -6.55 -11.41 8.66
N PHE A 145 -6.68 -11.13 7.37
CA PHE A 145 -7.94 -10.70 6.78
C PHE A 145 -8.72 -11.92 6.28
N VAL A 146 -10.02 -11.96 6.56
CA VAL A 146 -10.93 -12.97 6.03
C VAL A 146 -12.08 -12.27 5.31
N GLU A 147 -12.58 -12.93 4.26
CA GLU A 147 -13.77 -12.48 3.55
C GLU A 147 -14.97 -12.54 4.51
N ASP A 148 -15.79 -11.49 4.49
CA ASP A 148 -17.04 -11.47 5.24
C ASP A 148 -18.07 -12.22 4.38
N ASN A 149 -18.29 -13.51 4.68
CA ASN A 149 -19.21 -14.38 3.93
C ASN A 149 -20.70 -14.03 4.14
N ASP A 150 -21.01 -13.01 4.95
CA ASP A 150 -22.35 -12.50 5.14
C ASP A 150 -22.74 -11.64 3.92
N GLY A 151 -23.19 -12.31 2.86
CA GLY A 151 -23.63 -11.74 1.58
C GLY A 151 -24.85 -10.83 1.69
N GLY A 152 -24.65 -9.60 2.13
CA GLY A 152 -25.63 -8.52 2.04
C GLY A 152 -25.15 -7.43 1.09
N ASP A 153 -25.51 -7.55 -0.19
CA ASP A 153 -25.39 -6.50 -1.23
C ASP A 153 -26.30 -5.28 -0.96
N ASP A 154 -26.54 -4.89 0.29
CA ASP A 154 -27.45 -3.80 0.61
C ASP A 154 -26.88 -2.90 1.71
N PHE A 155 -25.92 -2.07 1.32
CA PHE A 155 -25.62 -0.85 2.06
C PHE A 155 -26.73 0.16 1.71
N GLY A 156 -27.75 0.24 2.58
CA GLY A 156 -28.71 1.35 2.56
C GLY A 156 -27.95 2.68 2.70
N GLY A 157 -27.89 3.46 1.61
CA GLY A 157 -27.30 4.79 1.62
C GLY A 157 -26.20 5.05 0.57
N GLY A 158 -26.49 4.81 -0.71
CA GLY A 158 -25.91 5.62 -1.79
C GLY A 158 -24.53 5.26 -2.36
N ILE A 159 -24.01 4.04 -2.14
CA ILE A 159 -22.77 3.60 -2.80
C ILE A 159 -23.04 2.29 -3.56
N PRO A 160 -22.84 2.24 -4.90
CA PRO A 160 -23.13 1.04 -5.67
C PRO A 160 -22.10 -0.06 -5.38
N GLY A 161 -22.57 -1.24 -4.97
CA GLY A 161 -21.77 -2.44 -4.74
C GLY A 161 -21.04 -2.89 -6.01
N GLY A 162 -19.76 -3.25 -5.88
CA GLY A 162 -18.90 -3.56 -7.01
C GLY A 162 -18.73 -5.05 -7.33
N ASN A 163 -18.33 -5.32 -8.58
CA ASN A 163 -18.23 -6.64 -9.20
C ASN A 163 -16.93 -7.41 -8.85
N PHE A 164 -16.31 -7.18 -7.68
CA PHE A 164 -15.05 -7.85 -7.36
C PHE A 164 -15.27 -9.34 -7.02
N ARG A 165 -14.51 -10.23 -7.66
CA ARG A 165 -14.47 -11.68 -7.35
C ARG A 165 -13.03 -12.12 -7.11
N PRO A 166 -12.72 -12.84 -6.02
CA PRO A 166 -11.39 -13.35 -5.74
C PRO A 166 -10.95 -14.42 -6.76
N VAL A 167 -9.66 -14.47 -7.07
CA VAL A 167 -9.03 -15.47 -7.95
C VAL A 167 -8.83 -16.77 -7.18
N LYS A 168 -9.23 -17.91 -7.76
CA LYS A 168 -9.05 -19.25 -7.17
C LYS A 168 -7.57 -19.64 -7.15
N SER A 169 -7.12 -20.18 -6.02
CA SER A 169 -5.71 -20.51 -5.72
C SER A 169 -5.30 -21.93 -6.17
N ASP A 170 -5.66 -22.35 -7.38
CA ASP A 170 -5.42 -23.72 -7.88
C ASP A 170 -4.29 -23.79 -8.93
N ASP A 171 -3.22 -22.99 -8.81
CA ASP A 171 -2.07 -23.07 -9.73
C ASP A 171 -0.76 -23.38 -8.98
N ASP A 172 -0.17 -24.53 -9.32
CA ASP A 172 1.00 -25.18 -8.72
C ASP A 172 2.33 -24.53 -9.16
N GLY A 173 2.39 -23.20 -9.07
CA GLY A 173 3.52 -22.37 -9.48
C GLY A 173 4.13 -21.59 -8.32
N GLY A 174 4.70 -22.30 -7.34
CA GLY A 174 5.17 -21.71 -6.08
C GLY A 174 6.10 -20.49 -6.25
N ALA A 175 5.64 -19.32 -5.78
CA ALA A 175 6.42 -18.09 -5.74
C ALA A 175 7.62 -18.23 -4.77
N LYS A 176 8.84 -18.07 -5.27
CA LYS A 176 10.05 -18.04 -4.43
C LYS A 176 10.23 -16.65 -3.79
N LEU A 177 10.16 -16.62 -2.46
CA LEU A 177 10.34 -15.41 -1.65
C LEU A 177 11.83 -15.07 -1.50
N TYR A 178 12.27 -13.96 -2.08
CA TYR A 178 13.62 -13.41 -1.87
C TYR A 178 13.53 -12.16 -0.99
N ILE A 179 13.87 -12.29 0.29
CA ILE A 179 13.99 -11.14 1.23
C ILE A 179 15.44 -10.64 1.19
N GLN A 180 15.67 -9.44 0.66
CA GLN A 180 16.95 -8.76 0.79
C GLN A 180 16.89 -7.79 1.99
N LYS A 181 17.43 -8.20 3.14
CA LYS A 181 17.71 -7.29 4.27
C LYS A 181 18.97 -6.44 3.96
N GLY A 182 19.04 -5.24 4.52
CA GLY A 182 20.15 -4.31 4.36
C GLY A 182 21.52 -4.94 4.71
N SER A 183 22.55 -4.58 3.94
CA SER A 183 23.90 -5.14 4.03
C SER A 183 24.58 -4.86 5.37
N LYS A 184 25.31 -5.85 5.90
CA LYS A 184 26.24 -5.76 7.04
C LYS A 184 27.50 -4.89 6.79
N MET A 185 27.51 -4.03 5.78
CA MET A 185 28.70 -3.19 5.47
C MET A 185 28.75 -1.87 6.26
N ASN A 186 27.97 -1.75 7.35
CA ASN A 186 27.99 -0.55 8.19
C ASN A 186 28.73 -0.75 9.53
N ASP A 187 29.25 -1.95 9.80
CA ASP A 187 30.17 -2.19 10.92
C ASP A 187 31.57 -2.33 10.35
N GLY A 188 32.30 -1.21 10.36
CA GLY A 188 33.67 -1.11 9.89
C GLY A 188 34.64 -1.91 10.75
N ALA A 189 35.48 -2.68 10.08
CA ALA A 189 36.89 -2.78 10.38
C ALA A 189 37.59 -2.84 9.02
N PHE A 190 38.20 -1.72 8.61
CA PHE A 190 39.20 -1.74 7.55
C PHE A 190 40.40 -2.48 8.14
N ASP A 191 40.61 -3.72 7.73
CA ASP A 191 41.84 -4.45 8.02
C ASP A 191 42.88 -3.97 7.01
N ASP A 192 43.87 -3.23 7.50
CA ASP A 192 45.03 -2.76 6.75
C ASP A 192 45.95 -3.96 6.44
N GLU A 193 45.64 -4.76 5.41
CA GLU A 193 46.64 -5.65 4.82
C GLU A 193 46.26 -6.09 3.39
N ALA A 194 46.83 -5.42 2.39
CA ALA A 194 46.92 -5.94 1.03
C ALA A 194 48.39 -5.90 0.60
N PRO A 195 49.04 -7.04 0.33
CA PRO A 195 50.31 -7.06 -0.37
C PRO A 195 50.06 -7.23 -1.87
N PHE A 196 50.41 -6.18 -2.62
CA PHE A 196 50.61 -6.09 -4.08
C PHE A 196 49.39 -6.27 -5.01
#